data_AF-A0A951PMI8-F1
#
_entry.id   AF-A0A951PMI8-F1
#
_cell.length_a   1.000
_cell.length_b   1.000
_cell.length_c   1.000
_cell.angle_alpha   90.00
_cell.angle_beta   90.00
_cell.angle_gamma   90.00
#
_symmetry.space_group_name_H-M   'P 1'
#
loop_
_entity.id
_entity.type
_entity.pdbx_description
1 polymer ?
#
loop_
_entity_poly.entity_id
_entity_poly.type
_entity_poly.pdbx_seq_one_letter_code
_entity_poly.pdbx_strand_id
1 'polypeptide(L)'
;MTTTINTELNLERVNQAINAILATLGEPESDLHSEALSAFRRGDYQVVKRLAATNLSDYYCKALGYLGGALKLTPNTDTILAESARAAADFVRERTLARLGAEIAKALG
;
A
#
# COMPACT_ATOMS: atom_id res chain seq x y z
N MET A 1 -32.47 -20.80 6.98
CA MET A 1 -31.36 -21.06 6.05
C MET A 1 -30.15 -20.32 6.61
N THR A 2 -29.23 -21.04 7.24
CA THR A 2 -28.07 -20.44 7.89
C THR A 2 -27.00 -20.28 6.82
N THR A 3 -26.79 -19.06 6.33
CA THR A 3 -25.69 -18.76 5.42
C THR A 3 -24.40 -18.89 6.22
N THR A 4 -23.74 -20.04 6.12
CA THR A 4 -22.40 -20.25 6.67
C THR A 4 -21.47 -19.29 5.94
N ILE A 5 -21.23 -18.11 6.53
CA ILE A 5 -20.15 -17.22 6.09
C ILE A 5 -18.88 -18.02 6.33
N ASN A 6 -18.35 -18.61 5.27
CA ASN A 6 -17.08 -19.32 5.33
C ASN A 6 -16.03 -18.29 5.74
N THR A 7 -15.61 -18.29 7.00
CA THR A 7 -14.75 -17.26 7.62
C THR A 7 -13.27 -17.46 7.32
N GLU A 8 -12.91 -18.47 6.55
CA GLU A 8 -11.52 -18.74 6.22
C GLU A 8 -10.93 -17.66 5.30
N LEU A 9 -9.73 -17.20 5.68
CA LEU A 9 -8.89 -16.35 4.87
C LEU A 9 -8.45 -17.15 3.64
N ASN A 10 -8.85 -16.69 2.46
CA ASN A 10 -8.46 -17.31 1.20
C ASN A 10 -7.78 -16.29 0.28
N LEU A 11 -7.11 -16.78 -0.76
CA LEU A 11 -6.33 -15.94 -1.68
C LEU A 11 -7.20 -14.91 -2.39
N GLU A 12 -8.45 -15.26 -2.71
CA GLU A 12 -9.40 -14.35 -3.37
C GLU A 12 -9.69 -13.11 -2.51
N ARG A 13 -10.04 -13.31 -1.24
CA ARG A 13 -10.30 -12.22 -0.29
C ARG A 13 -9.07 -11.38 -0.02
N VAL A 14 -7.90 -12.02 0.09
CA VAL A 14 -6.64 -11.30 0.25
C VAL A 14 -6.34 -10.45 -0.98
N ASN A 15 -6.57 -10.96 -2.19
CA ASN A 15 -6.42 -10.18 -3.42
C ASN A 15 -7.40 -9.01 -3.49
N GLN A 16 -8.66 -9.20 -3.06
CA GLN A 16 -9.63 -8.10 -2.96
C GLN A 16 -9.15 -7.00 -2.00
N ALA A 17 -8.62 -7.37 -0.84
CA ALA A 17 -8.04 -6.42 0.12
C ALA A 17 -6.81 -5.71 -0.45
N ILE A 18 -5.89 -6.45 -1.10
CA ILE A 18 -4.72 -5.88 -1.78
C ILE A 18 -5.15 -4.85 -2.82
N ASN A 19 -6.16 -5.18 -3.65
CA ASN A 19 -6.65 -4.28 -4.70
C ASN A 19 -7.24 -3.00 -4.10
N ALA A 20 -8.00 -3.09 -3.01
CA ALA A 20 -8.54 -1.92 -2.32
C ALA A 20 -7.41 -1.01 -1.75
N ILE A 21 -6.36 -1.62 -1.20
CA ILE A 21 -5.19 -0.88 -0.70
C ILE A 21 -4.44 -0.21 -1.85
N LEU A 22 -4.21 -0.91 -2.96
CA LEU A 22 -3.54 -0.34 -4.14
C LEU A 22 -4.35 0.82 -4.76
N ALA A 23 -5.67 0.68 -4.84
CA ALA A 23 -6.55 1.75 -5.31
C ALA A 23 -6.48 2.99 -4.41
N THR A 24 -6.35 2.79 -3.09
CA THR A 24 -6.17 3.87 -2.12
C THR A 24 -4.80 4.53 -2.28
N LEU A 25 -3.75 3.72 -2.41
CA LEU A 25 -2.37 4.19 -2.60
C LEU A 25 -2.24 5.09 -3.84
N GLY A 26 -2.95 4.74 -4.91
CA GLY A 26 -3.04 5.52 -6.14
C GLY A 26 -1.79 5.45 -6.99
N GLU A 27 -1.58 6.47 -7.81
CA GLU A 27 -0.46 6.52 -8.76
C GLU A 27 0.86 6.95 -8.11
N PRO A 28 2.00 6.48 -8.64
CA PRO A 28 3.32 6.90 -8.17
C PRO A 28 3.57 8.40 -8.45
N GLU A 29 4.32 9.05 -7.57
CA GLU A 29 4.65 10.48 -7.64
C GLU A 29 6.16 10.73 -7.76
N SER A 30 6.96 9.66 -7.77
CA SER A 30 8.41 9.70 -7.88
C SER A 30 8.93 8.50 -8.66
N ASP A 31 10.19 8.57 -9.08
CA ASP A 31 10.88 7.44 -9.71
C ASP A 31 10.98 6.24 -8.75
N LEU A 32 11.23 6.51 -7.46
CA LEU A 32 11.24 5.50 -6.41
C LEU A 32 9.89 4.78 -6.29
N HIS A 33 8.77 5.52 -6.29
CA HIS A 33 7.43 4.92 -6.24
C HIS A 33 7.16 4.08 -7.49
N SER A 34 7.57 4.59 -8.64
CA SER A 34 7.42 3.90 -9.93
C SER A 34 8.21 2.58 -9.95
N GLU A 35 9.45 2.59 -9.47
CA GLU A 35 10.27 1.39 -9.31
C GLU A 35 9.62 0.38 -8.37
N ALA A 36 9.17 0.83 -7.19
CA ALA A 36 8.52 -0.03 -6.21
C ALA A 36 7.23 -0.66 -6.74
N LEU A 37 6.36 0.12 -7.39
CA LEU A 37 5.12 -0.38 -7.98
C LEU A 37 5.41 -1.37 -9.13
N SER A 38 6.40 -1.06 -9.96
CA SER A 38 6.83 -1.90 -11.08
C SER A 38 7.37 -3.24 -10.60
N ALA A 39 8.22 -3.24 -9.56
CA ALA A 39 8.70 -4.45 -8.90
C ALA A 39 7.55 -5.26 -8.28
N PHE A 40 6.62 -4.60 -7.60
CA PHE A 40 5.44 -5.24 -7.01
C PHE A 40 4.58 -5.95 -8.07
N ARG A 41 4.27 -5.27 -9.19
CA ARG A 41 3.46 -5.81 -10.28
C ARG A 41 4.10 -7.01 -10.99
N ARG A 42 5.43 -7.08 -11.03
CA ARG A 42 6.17 -8.24 -11.58
C ARG A 42 6.38 -9.37 -10.57
N GLY A 43 5.90 -9.23 -9.34
CA GLY A 43 6.07 -10.22 -8.28
C GLY A 43 7.45 -10.21 -7.62
N ASP A 44 8.28 -9.18 -7.85
CA ASP A 44 9.60 -9.04 -7.23
C ASP A 44 9.50 -8.43 -5.83
N TYR A 45 8.87 -9.17 -4.92
CA TYR A 45 8.60 -8.70 -3.56
C TYR A 45 9.86 -8.51 -2.71
N GLN A 46 11.00 -9.08 -3.11
CA GLN A 46 12.28 -8.86 -2.41
C GLN A 46 12.82 -7.47 -2.69
N VAL A 47 12.77 -7.02 -3.95
CA VAL A 47 13.14 -5.66 -4.32
C VAL A 47 12.24 -4.66 -3.61
N VAL A 48 10.91 -4.86 -3.63
CA VAL A 48 9.96 -3.96 -2.94
C VAL A 48 10.27 -3.84 -1.45
N LYS A 49 10.55 -4.96 -0.76
CA LYS A 49 10.91 -4.95 0.67
C LYS A 49 12.24 -4.24 0.93
N ARG A 50 13.22 -4.40 0.03
CA ARG A 50 14.50 -3.68 0.14
C ARG A 50 14.30 -2.18 -0.02
N LEU A 51 13.53 -1.75 -1.01
CA LEU A 51 13.20 -0.34 -1.22
C LEU A 51 12.49 0.25 0.01
N ALA A 52 11.54 -0.48 0.61
CA ALA A 52 10.89 -0.06 1.86
C ALA A 52 11.87 0.02 3.03
N ALA A 53 12.80 -0.93 3.16
CA ALA A 53 13.77 -0.97 4.25
C ALA A 53 14.87 0.10 4.13
N THR A 54 15.17 0.59 2.93
CA THR A 54 16.16 1.66 2.70
C THR A 54 15.54 3.05 2.62
N ASN A 55 14.22 3.16 2.52
CA ASN A 55 13.47 4.41 2.43
C ASN A 55 12.40 4.46 3.53
N LEU A 56 12.83 4.47 4.80
CA LEU A 56 11.97 4.23 5.96
C LEU A 56 10.83 5.24 6.16
N SER A 57 10.99 6.47 5.68
CA SER A 57 9.97 7.52 5.72
C SER A 57 9.01 7.49 4.54
N ASP A 58 9.27 6.66 3.53
CA ASP A 58 8.46 6.60 2.32
C ASP A 58 7.26 5.67 2.51
N TYR A 59 6.10 6.28 2.73
CA TYR A 59 4.85 5.54 2.97
C TYR A 59 4.40 4.73 1.76
N TYR A 60 4.76 5.13 0.54
CA TYR A 60 4.41 4.41 -0.68
C TYR A 60 5.19 3.10 -0.78
N CYS A 61 6.51 3.15 -0.61
CA CYS A 61 7.36 1.97 -0.50
C CYS A 61 6.96 1.10 0.68
N LYS A 62 6.66 1.70 1.84
CA LYS A 62 6.21 0.96 3.03
C LYS A 62 4.92 0.17 2.77
N ALA A 63 3.92 0.80 2.15
CA ALA A 63 2.66 0.13 1.81
C ALA A 63 2.90 -1.10 0.93
N LEU A 64 3.65 -0.95 -0.17
CA LEU A 64 3.97 -2.05 -1.08
C LEU A 64 4.86 -3.13 -0.43
N GLY A 65 5.80 -2.73 0.44
CA GLY A 65 6.70 -3.62 1.16
C GLY A 65 5.95 -4.61 2.06
N TYR A 66 4.90 -4.14 2.75
CA TYR A 66 3.98 -5.01 3.47
C TYR A 66 3.21 -5.94 2.52
N LEU A 67 2.58 -5.43 1.46
CA LEU A 67 1.77 -6.25 0.53
C LEU A 67 2.55 -7.43 -0.05
N GLY A 68 3.86 -7.27 -0.30
CA GLY A 68 4.72 -8.36 -0.76
C GLY A 68 4.84 -9.55 0.23
N GLY A 69 4.32 -9.43 1.45
CA GLY A 69 4.16 -10.52 2.41
C GLY A 69 2.75 -11.13 2.47
N ALA A 70 1.71 -10.40 2.04
CA ALA A 70 0.31 -10.79 2.27
C ALA A 70 -0.12 -12.01 1.46
N LEU A 71 0.42 -12.15 0.25
CA LEU A 71 0.12 -13.23 -0.71
C LEU A 71 0.56 -14.63 -0.27
N LYS A 72 1.33 -14.73 0.82
CA LYS A 72 1.78 -16.01 1.38
C LYS A 72 0.77 -16.67 2.32
N LEU A 73 -0.38 -16.02 2.60
CA LEU A 73 -1.43 -16.51 3.50
C LEU A 73 -0.89 -17.04 4.83
N THR A 74 -0.10 -16.21 5.51
CA THR A 74 0.50 -16.56 6.80
C THR A 74 -0.44 -16.15 7.94
N PRO A 75 -0.23 -16.62 9.18
CA PRO A 75 -0.98 -16.13 10.34
C PRO A 75 -0.90 -14.60 10.53
N ASN A 76 0.12 -13.97 9.95
CA ASN A 76 0.32 -12.52 10.01
C ASN A 76 -0.36 -11.76 8.86
N THR A 77 -1.10 -12.41 7.97
CA THR A 77 -1.68 -11.75 6.79
C THR A 77 -2.59 -10.59 7.18
N ASP A 78 -3.41 -10.72 8.23
CA ASP A 78 -4.26 -9.62 8.70
C ASP A 78 -3.43 -8.43 9.19
N THR A 79 -2.37 -8.68 9.95
CA THR A 79 -1.41 -7.65 10.39
C THR A 79 -0.75 -6.98 9.20
N ILE A 80 -0.33 -7.75 8.19
CA ILE A 80 0.30 -7.23 6.97
C ILE A 80 -0.67 -6.32 6.21
N LEU A 81 -1.93 -6.74 6.03
CA LEU A 81 -2.95 -5.95 5.35
C LEU A 81 -3.24 -4.66 6.13
N ALA A 82 -3.34 -4.73 7.46
CA ALA A 82 -3.57 -3.57 8.31
C ALA A 82 -2.42 -2.55 8.23
N GLU A 83 -1.17 -3.01 8.34
CA GLU A 83 0.00 -2.14 8.24
C GLU A 83 0.16 -1.51 6.85
N SER A 84 -0.15 -2.28 5.80
CA SER A 84 -0.15 -1.76 4.43
C SER A 84 -1.22 -0.70 4.22
N ALA A 85 -2.45 -0.95 4.69
CA ALA A 85 -3.57 0.00 4.58
C ALA A 85 -3.28 1.31 5.32
N ARG A 86 -2.69 1.24 6.52
CA ARG A 86 -2.25 2.44 7.28
C ARG A 86 -1.20 3.23 6.51
N ALA A 87 -0.19 2.56 5.96
CA ALA A 87 0.83 3.23 5.17
C ALA A 87 0.26 3.88 3.89
N ALA A 88 -0.67 3.22 3.19
CA ALA A 88 -1.37 3.82 2.06
C ALA A 88 -2.17 5.07 2.46
N ALA A 89 -2.88 5.02 3.60
CA ALA A 89 -3.62 6.17 4.12
C ALA A 89 -2.68 7.33 4.52
N ASP A 90 -1.53 7.04 5.13
CA ASP A 90 -0.52 8.04 5.47
C ASP A 90 0.04 8.72 4.23
N PHE A 91 0.35 7.97 3.17
CA PHE A 91 0.79 8.53 1.89
C PHE A 91 -0.27 9.49 1.30
N VAL A 92 -1.54 9.07 1.27
CA VAL A 92 -2.63 9.92 0.77
C VAL A 92 -2.80 11.18 1.63
N ARG A 93 -2.68 11.07 2.95
CA ARG A 93 -2.75 12.20 3.88
C ARG A 93 -1.65 13.22 3.55
N GLU A 94 -0.40 12.78 3.43
CA GLU A 94 0.73 13.67 3.14
C GLU A 94 0.60 14.35 1.78
N ARG A 95 0.28 13.58 0.74
CA ARG A 95 -0.02 14.11 -0.59
C ARG A 95 -1.13 15.16 -0.55
N THR A 96 -2.21 14.88 0.17
CA THR A 96 -3.36 15.78 0.28
C THR A 96 -2.97 17.08 0.97
N LEU A 97 -2.23 17.01 2.07
CA LEU A 97 -1.74 18.18 2.80
C LEU A 97 -0.78 19.01 1.94
N ALA A 98 0.16 18.37 1.25
CA ALA A 98 1.11 19.05 0.35
C ALA A 98 0.39 19.78 -0.78
N ARG A 99 -0.57 19.11 -1.45
CA ARG A 99 -1.39 19.71 -2.51
C ARG A 99 -2.19 20.90 -1.99
N LEU A 100 -2.89 20.75 -0.87
CA LEU A 100 -3.70 21.83 -0.30
C LEU A 100 -2.82 23.02 0.13
N GLY A 101 -1.67 22.76 0.75
CA GLY A 101 -0.71 23.79 1.12
C GLY A 101 -0.20 24.58 -0.10
N ALA A 102 0.13 23.89 -1.19
CA ALA A 102 0.55 24.53 -2.43
C ALA A 102 -0.56 25.39 -3.06
N GLU A 103 -1.80 24.90 -3.10
CA GLU A 103 -2.95 25.67 -3.62
C GLU A 103 -3.27 26.89 -2.75
N ILE A 104 -3.18 26.76 -1.42
CA ILE A 104 -3.37 27.89 -0.50
C ILE A 104 -2.27 28.93 -0.70
N ALA A 105 -0.99 28.52 -0.77
CA ALA A 105 0.13 29.44 -1.01
C ALA A 105 -0.08 30.19 -2.33
N LYS A 106 -0.39 29.46 -3.42
CA LYS A 106 -0.70 30.07 -4.73
C LYS A 106 -1.86 31.08 -4.68
N ALA A 107 -2.88 30.80 -3.86
CA ALA A 107 -4.04 31.68 -3.72
C ALA A 107 -3.76 32.94 -2.89
N LEU A 108 -2.78 32.89 -1.98
CA LEU A 108 -2.46 33.98 -1.05
C LEU A 108 -1.23 34.83 -1.45
N GLY A 109 -0.36 34.32 -2.33
CA GLY A 109 0.87 34.99 -2.80
C GLY A 109 2.12 34.57 -2.04
#